data_AF-A0A2V7RUA2-F1
#
_entry.id   AF-A0A2V7RUA2-F1
#
_cell.length_a   1.000
_cell.length_b   1.000
_cell.length_c   1.000
_cell.angle_alpha   90.00
_cell.angle_beta   90.00
_cell.angle_gamma   90.00
#
_symmetry.space_group_name_H-M   'P 1'
#
loop_
_entity.id
_entity.type
_entity.pdbx_description
1 polymer ?
#
loop_
_entity_poly.entity_id
_entity_poly.type
_entity_poly.pdbx_seq_one_letter_code
_entity_poly.pdbx_strand_id
1 'polypeptide(L)'
;SERIGYVVTNPPYGVRVGQAAKLRDLYARFGQVLRISSPRWRLAILSANPRLDAELRLPLKERLKTQNGGIPVRLLTAEVPAGSNDPAGE
;
A
#
# COMPACT_ATOMS: atom_id res chain seq x y z
N SER A 1 20.09 -9.59 -12.77
CA SER A 1 20.02 -8.39 -11.93
C SER A 1 18.63 -8.33 -11.33
N GLU A 2 18.52 -8.43 -10.01
CA GLU A 2 17.24 -8.33 -9.31
C GLU A 2 16.79 -6.85 -9.37
N ARG A 3 15.69 -6.57 -10.10
CA ARG A 3 15.28 -5.19 -10.36
C ARG A 3 14.43 -4.70 -9.20
N ILE A 4 15.04 -3.95 -8.29
CA ILE A 4 14.33 -3.23 -7.22
C ILE A 4 13.68 -1.98 -7.83
N GLY A 5 12.44 -1.71 -7.43
CA GLY A 5 11.66 -0.59 -7.95
C GLY A 5 10.75 0.05 -6.91
N TYR A 6 9.95 1.00 -7.39
CA TYR A 6 8.94 1.69 -6.61
C TYR A 6 7.57 1.48 -7.24
N VAL A 7 6.56 1.28 -6.38
CA VAL A 7 5.16 1.44 -6.73
C VAL A 7 4.67 2.72 -6.06
N VAL A 8 4.23 3.70 -6.85
CA VAL A 8 3.66 4.96 -6.36
C VAL A 8 2.23 5.07 -6.86
N THR A 9 1.26 5.23 -5.96
CA THR A 9 -0.16 5.20 -6.33
C THR A 9 -1.06 6.10 -5.47
N ASN A 10 -2.16 6.55 -6.07
CA ASN A 10 -3.24 7.28 -5.41
C ASN A 10 -4.57 6.51 -5.62
N PRO A 11 -4.79 5.43 -4.84
CA PRO A 11 -5.98 4.59 -5.00
C PRO A 11 -7.23 5.26 -4.42
N PRO A 12 -8.43 4.79 -4.78
CA PRO A 12 -9.67 5.27 -4.18
C PRO A 12 -9.73 4.97 -2.68
N TYR A 13 -9.91 6.00 -1.84
CA TYR A 13 -9.90 5.89 -0.37
C TYR A 13 -11.31 5.96 0.28
N GLY A 14 -12.38 5.72 -0.48
CA GLY A 14 -13.72 5.44 0.07
C GLY A 14 -14.58 6.65 0.44
N VAL A 15 -14.33 7.81 -0.17
CA VAL A 15 -15.16 9.03 0.01
C VAL A 15 -16.58 8.87 -0.55
N ARG A 16 -16.78 7.94 -1.49
CA ARG A 16 -18.07 7.73 -2.17
C ARG A 16 -18.88 6.64 -1.46
N VAL A 17 -20.17 6.91 -1.24
CA VAL A 17 -21.12 5.99 -0.59
C VAL A 17 -21.22 4.67 -1.36
N GLY A 18 -21.33 3.55 -0.64
CA GLY A 18 -21.62 2.23 -1.20
C GLY A 18 -20.42 1.40 -1.68
N GLN A 19 -19.18 1.90 -1.55
CA GLN A 19 -17.98 1.20 -2.06
C GLN A 19 -17.13 0.50 -1.00
N ALA A 20 -17.51 0.58 0.28
CA ALA A 20 -16.64 0.17 1.40
C ALA A 20 -16.13 -1.28 1.29
N ALA A 21 -17.00 -2.26 1.00
CA ALA A 21 -16.59 -3.66 0.87
C ALA A 21 -15.63 -3.89 -0.31
N LYS A 22 -15.99 -3.38 -1.50
CA LYS A 22 -15.17 -3.49 -2.71
C LYS A 22 -13.78 -2.86 -2.54
N LEU A 23 -13.69 -1.77 -1.76
CA LEU A 23 -12.42 -1.10 -1.49
C LEU A 23 -11.53 -1.90 -0.54
N ARG A 24 -12.10 -2.59 0.46
CA ARG A 24 -11.33 -3.49 1.30
C ARG A 24 -10.72 -4.62 0.46
N ASP A 25 -11.51 -5.24 -0.40
CA ASP A 25 -11.05 -6.32 -1.29
C ASP A 25 -9.94 -5.83 -2.24
N LEU A 26 -10.09 -4.61 -2.78
CA LEU A 26 -9.07 -3.98 -3.61
C LEU A 26 -7.74 -3.83 -2.86
N TYR A 27 -7.75 -3.27 -1.65
CA TYR A 27 -6.51 -3.06 -0.88
C TYR A 27 -5.89 -4.40 -0.45
N ALA A 28 -6.71 -5.38 -0.04
CA ALA A 28 -6.26 -6.71 0.30
C ALA A 28 -5.56 -7.40 -0.89
N ARG A 29 -6.20 -7.35 -2.06
CA ARG A 29 -5.64 -7.93 -3.29
C ARG A 29 -4.40 -7.17 -3.76
N PHE A 30 -4.38 -5.85 -3.63
CA PHE A 30 -3.23 -5.04 -4.00
C PHE A 30 -2.00 -5.40 -3.14
N GLY A 31 -2.18 -5.48 -1.83
CA GLY A 31 -1.11 -5.95 -0.93
C GLY A 31 -0.62 -7.37 -1.26
N GLN A 32 -1.54 -8.28 -1.61
CA GLN A 32 -1.19 -9.63 -2.06
C GLN A 32 -0.34 -9.61 -3.33
N VAL A 33 -0.74 -8.84 -4.35
CA VAL A 33 0.01 -8.74 -5.62
C VAL A 33 1.40 -8.16 -5.37
N LEU A 34 1.54 -7.13 -4.53
CA LEU A 34 2.84 -6.56 -4.20
C LEU A 34 3.79 -7.61 -3.59
N ARG A 35 3.32 -8.41 -2.62
CA ARG A 35 4.14 -9.46 -2.00
C ARG A 35 4.54 -10.58 -2.96
N ILE A 36 3.70 -10.90 -3.96
CA ILE A 36 3.97 -11.98 -4.92
C ILE A 36 4.87 -11.50 -6.06
N SER A 37 4.57 -10.33 -6.62
CA SER A 37 5.14 -9.86 -7.88
C SER A 37 6.22 -8.79 -7.71
N SER A 38 6.36 -8.21 -6.52
CA SER A 38 7.28 -7.10 -6.26
C SER A 38 7.95 -7.21 -4.88
N PRO A 39 8.50 -8.38 -4.50
CA PRO A 39 9.27 -8.49 -3.26
C PRO A 39 10.42 -7.48 -3.27
N ARG A 40 10.75 -6.92 -2.10
CA ARG A 40 11.81 -5.91 -1.89
C ARG A 40 11.55 -4.54 -2.56
N TRP A 41 10.44 -4.37 -3.29
CA TRP A 41 10.09 -3.06 -3.85
C TRP A 41 9.58 -2.13 -2.75
N ARG A 42 9.66 -0.83 -3.02
CA ARG A 42 9.14 0.21 -2.12
C ARG A 42 7.77 0.67 -2.59
N LEU A 43 6.80 0.69 -1.69
CA LEU A 43 5.47 1.27 -1.91
C LEU A 43 5.45 2.70 -1.38
N ALA A 44 4.84 3.61 -2.15
CA ALA A 44 4.35 4.91 -1.70
C ALA A 44 2.87 5.04 -2.10
N ILE A 45 1.99 5.26 -1.13
CA ILE A 45 0.54 5.28 -1.33
C ILE A 45 -0.07 6.49 -0.64
N LEU A 46 -0.93 7.21 -1.35
CA LEU A 46 -1.81 8.21 -0.74
C LEU A 46 -3.05 7.54 -0.16
N SER A 47 -3.37 7.87 1.10
CA SER A 47 -4.53 7.30 1.80
C SER A 47 -5.24 8.33 2.67
N ALA A 48 -6.57 8.24 2.69
CA ALA A 48 -7.43 8.96 3.64
C ALA A 48 -8.07 8.04 4.69
N ASN A 49 -7.83 6.72 4.65
CA ASN A 49 -8.59 5.77 5.45
C ASN A 49 -7.70 4.68 6.09
N PRO A 50 -7.38 4.80 7.40
CA PRO A 50 -6.58 3.83 8.13
C PRO A 50 -7.09 2.38 8.07
N ARG A 51 -8.41 2.18 7.91
CA ARG A 51 -8.98 0.82 7.84
C ARG A 51 -8.63 0.14 6.52
N LEU A 52 -8.56 0.88 5.42
CA LEU A 52 -8.13 0.34 4.13
C LEU A 52 -6.63 0.06 4.12
N ASP A 53 -5.83 0.93 4.77
CA ASP A 53 -4.38 0.74 4.88
C ASP A 53 -4.00 -0.60 5.49
N ALA A 54 -4.71 -1.02 6.53
CA ALA A 54 -4.48 -2.29 7.22
C ALA A 54 -4.66 -3.51 6.29
N GLU A 55 -5.55 -3.42 5.30
CA GLU A 55 -5.81 -4.51 4.36
C GLU A 55 -4.59 -4.79 3.46
N LEU A 56 -3.68 -3.82 3.27
CA LEU A 56 -2.45 -4.03 2.51
C LEU A 56 -1.55 -5.09 3.16
N ARG A 57 -1.63 -5.29 4.48
CA ARG A 57 -0.74 -6.20 5.25
C ARG A 57 0.74 -5.94 4.96
N LEU A 58 1.12 -4.67 5.00
CA LEU A 58 2.49 -4.19 4.84
C LEU A 58 2.87 -3.33 6.06
N PRO A 59 4.17 -3.25 6.42
CA PRO A 59 4.64 -2.40 7.52
C PRO A 59 4.66 -0.92 7.09
N LEU A 60 3.48 -0.33 6.94
CA LEU A 60 3.30 1.05 6.50
C LEU A 60 3.84 2.03 7.52
N LYS A 61 4.57 3.03 7.02
CA LYS A 61 5.09 4.15 7.79
C LYS A 61 4.61 5.45 7.17
N GLU A 62 4.01 6.31 7.98
CA GLU A 62 3.62 7.65 7.56
C GLU A 62 4.85 8.51 7.26
N ARG A 63 4.76 9.35 6.23
CA ARG A 63 5.82 10.29 5.82
C ARG A 63 5.37 11.73 5.80
N LEU A 64 4.13 11.97 5.40
CA LEU A 64 3.58 13.31 5.25
C LEU A 64 2.07 13.27 5.47
N LYS A 65 1.53 14.31 6.11
CA LYS A 65 0.11 14.65 6.09
C LYS A 65 -0.09 15.84 5.15
N THR A 66 -1.07 15.77 4.27
CA THR A 66 -1.39 16.82 3.31
C THR A 66 -2.89 16.79 2.96
N GLN A 67 -3.30 17.54 1.94
CA GLN A 67 -4.66 17.53 1.42
C GLN A 67 -4.68 17.19 -0.07
N ASN A 68 -5.71 16.47 -0.50
CA ASN A 68 -5.99 16.19 -1.91
C ASN A 68 -7.44 16.57 -2.22
N GLY A 69 -7.64 17.69 -2.94
CA GLY A 69 -8.98 18.19 -3.26
C GLY A 69 -9.83 18.51 -2.02
N GLY A 70 -9.21 19.08 -0.98
CA GLY A 70 -9.88 19.38 0.30
C GLY A 70 -10.03 18.18 1.26
N ILE A 71 -9.59 16.99 0.84
CA ILE A 71 -9.65 15.78 1.68
C ILE A 71 -8.30 15.62 2.40
N PRO A 72 -8.27 15.53 3.74
CA PRO A 72 -7.05 15.17 4.47
C PRO A 72 -6.54 13.80 4.03
N VAL A 73 -5.29 13.75 3.57
CA VAL A 73 -4.62 12.51 3.14
C VAL A 73 -3.25 12.38 3.77
N ARG A 74 -2.75 11.15 3.78
CA ARG A 74 -1.42 10.78 4.26
C ARG A 74 -0.66 10.11 3.13
N LEU A 75 0.63 10.43 3.00
CA LEU A 75 1.56 9.63 2.25
C LEU A 75 2.12 8.55 3.18
N LEU A 76 1.81 7.30 2.87
CA LEU A 76 2.35 6.13 3.56
C LEU A 76 3.38 5.46 2.67
N THR A 77 4.43 4.92 3.28
CA THR A 77 5.47 4.16 2.58
C THR A 77 5.72 2.83 3.27
N ALA A 78 6.07 1.81 2.51
CA ALA A 78 6.51 0.52 3.04
C ALA A 78 7.57 -0.08 2.13
N GLU A 79 8.44 -0.92 2.69
CA GLU A 79 9.18 -1.90 1.91
C GLU A 79 8.36 -3.18 1.87
N VAL A 80 8.19 -3.76 0.68
CA VAL A 80 7.53 -5.04 0.51
C VAL A 80 8.48 -6.11 1.06
N PRO A 81 8.04 -6.96 2.00
CA PRO A 81 8.88 -8.02 2.54
C PRO A 81 9.47 -8.89 1.43
N ALA A 82 10.68 -9.38 1.68
CA ALA A 82 11.24 -10.49 0.93
C ALA A 82 10.24 -11.66 0.90
N GLY A 83 10.20 -12.41 -0.22
CA GLY A 83 9.39 -13.62 -0.30
C GLY A 83 9.85 -14.62 0.76
N SER A 84 8.96 -15.50 1.23
CA SER A 84 9.25 -16.49 2.28
C SER A 84 10.33 -17.53 1.94
N ASN A 85 10.95 -17.42 0.76
CA ASN A 85 12.01 -18.28 0.27
C ASN A 85 13.30 -17.50 -0.04
N ASP A 86 13.45 -16.29 0.52
CA ASP A 86 14.63 -15.45 0.33
C ASP A 86 15.79 -15.94 1.23
N PRO A 87 16.90 -16.41 0.65
CA PRO A 87 18.05 -16.90 1.43
C PRO A 87 18.80 -15.78 2.17
N ALA A 88 18.45 -14.49 1.96
CA ALA A 88 19.06 -13.36 2.66
C ALA A 88 18.43 -13.04 4.03
N GLY A 89 17.53 -13.89 4.53
CA GLY A 89 16.81 -13.73 5.79
C GLY A 89 17.42 -14.40 7.04
N GLU A 90 18.59 -15.05 6.91
CA GLU A 90 19.45 -15.48 8.02
C GLU A 90 20.68 -14.57 8.18
#